data_AF-A0A4Y7IYM9-F1
#
_entry.id   AF-A0A4Y7IYM9-F1
#
_cell.length_a   1.000
_cell.length_b   1.000
_cell.length_c   1.000
_cell.angle_alpha   90.00
_cell.angle_beta   90.00
_cell.angle_gamma   90.00
#
_symmetry.space_group_name_H-M   'P 1'
#
loop_
_entity.id
_entity.type
_entity.pdbx_description
1 polymer ?
#
loop_
_entity_poly.entity_id
_entity_poly.type
_entity_poly.pdbx_seq_one_letter_code
_entity_poly.pdbx_strand_id
1 'polypeptide(L)'
;MNASKDGERESEQKEITGFYELISVLVHMGESGDYGHYVAYVKQEDGTWTEFNDKITTEQWEEGSVTEFNGGDNTAYVCMYKARLS
;
A
#
# COMPACT_ATOMS: atom_id res chain seq x y z
N MET A 1 -6.61 18.70 -52.60
CA MET A 1 -6.35 17.30 -52.20
C MET A 1 -5.88 17.33 -50.77
N ASN A 2 -6.73 16.86 -49.86
CA ASN A 2 -6.47 16.82 -48.42
C ASN A 2 -5.53 15.66 -48.11
N ALA A 3 -4.50 15.91 -47.33
CA ALA A 3 -3.90 14.87 -46.50
C ALA A 3 -3.80 15.48 -45.10
N SER A 4 -4.86 15.26 -44.30
CA SER A 4 -4.81 15.49 -42.87
C SER A 4 -3.77 14.54 -42.29
N LYS A 5 -2.76 15.08 -41.62
CA LYS A 5 -1.86 14.31 -40.78
C LYS A 5 -2.68 13.74 -39.63
N ASP A 6 -2.85 12.43 -39.62
CA ASP A 6 -3.41 11.70 -38.50
C ASP A 6 -2.59 12.01 -37.25
N GLY A 7 -3.27 12.56 -36.24
CA GLY A 7 -2.68 12.84 -34.93
C GLY A 7 -2.43 11.53 -34.21
N GLU A 8 -1.17 11.10 -34.19
CA GLU A 8 -0.70 10.09 -33.26
C GLU A 8 -0.94 10.62 -31.83
N ARG A 9 -1.77 9.92 -31.06
CA ARG A 9 -1.87 10.15 -29.61
C ARG A 9 -0.53 9.71 -29.02
N GLU A 10 0.31 10.68 -28.67
CA GLU A 10 1.48 10.43 -27.83
C GLU A 10 1.01 9.72 -26.56
N SER A 11 1.47 8.49 -26.36
CA SER A 11 1.27 7.80 -25.09
C SER A 11 2.08 8.54 -24.03
N GLU A 12 1.45 9.03 -22.97
CA GLU A 12 2.17 9.53 -21.79
C GLU A 12 3.11 8.42 -21.29
N GLN A 13 4.40 8.56 -21.59
CA GLN A 13 5.43 7.75 -20.96
C GLN A 13 5.55 8.21 -19.53
N LYS A 14 4.99 7.39 -18.65
CA LYS A 14 5.12 7.56 -17.21
C LYS A 14 6.54 7.21 -16.79
N GLU A 15 7.25 8.20 -16.26
CA GLU A 15 8.67 8.06 -15.89
C GLU A 15 8.82 7.55 -14.45
N ILE A 16 9.88 6.77 -14.22
CA ILE A 16 10.21 6.24 -12.89
C ILE A 16 10.86 7.36 -12.07
N THR A 17 10.24 7.75 -10.97
CA THR A 17 10.69 8.89 -10.15
C THR A 17 11.53 8.51 -8.93
N GLY A 18 11.57 7.21 -8.58
CA GLY A 18 12.15 6.74 -7.32
C GLY A 18 11.27 6.99 -6.09
N PHE A 19 10.13 7.67 -6.21
CA PHE A 19 9.15 7.80 -5.14
C PHE A 19 8.22 6.60 -5.09
N TYR A 20 7.87 6.20 -3.88
CA TYR A 20 6.97 5.10 -3.60
C TYR A 20 5.92 5.49 -2.58
N GLU A 21 4.74 4.89 -2.69
CA GLU A 21 3.66 5.00 -1.73
C GLU A 21 3.50 3.67 -1.01
N LEU A 22 3.39 3.71 0.33
CA LEU A 22 3.06 2.53 1.12
C LEU A 22 1.60 2.17 0.88
N ILE A 23 1.35 0.95 0.41
CA ILE A 23 -0.01 0.49 0.06
C ILE A 23 -0.51 -0.65 0.95
N SER A 24 0.39 -1.40 1.58
CA SER A 24 0.01 -2.36 2.62
C SER A 24 1.15 -2.66 3.58
N VAL A 25 0.78 -3.09 4.79
CA VAL A 25 1.70 -3.60 5.82
C VAL A 25 1.15 -4.92 6.33
N LEU A 26 1.98 -5.96 6.29
CA LEU A 26 1.75 -7.19 7.05
C LEU A 26 2.40 -7.03 8.42
N VAL A 27 1.60 -7.18 9.47
CA VAL A 27 2.02 -7.03 10.86
C VAL A 27 2.03 -8.40 11.49
N HIS A 28 3.12 -8.72 12.17
CA HIS A 28 3.19 -9.85 13.09
C HIS A 28 2.92 -9.33 14.51
N MET A 29 1.96 -9.95 15.18
CA MET A 29 1.58 -9.66 16.56
C MET A 29 2.06 -10.80 17.47
N GLY A 30 3.04 -10.52 18.32
CA GLY A 30 3.58 -11.47 19.30
C GLY A 30 5.07 -11.27 19.59
N GLU A 31 5.50 -11.73 20.77
CA GLU A 31 6.90 -11.61 21.23
C GLU A 31 7.85 -12.70 20.67
N SER A 32 7.30 -13.73 20.01
CA SER A 32 8.06 -14.88 19.51
C SER A 32 7.96 -15.02 18.00
N GLY A 33 9.03 -15.50 17.36
CA GLY A 33 9.00 -15.87 15.93
C GLY A 33 8.26 -17.18 15.64
N ASP A 34 8.11 -18.04 16.64
CA ASP A 34 7.53 -19.39 16.47
C ASP A 34 6.00 -19.40 16.65
N TYR A 35 5.43 -18.33 17.20
CA TYR A 35 3.99 -18.18 17.40
C TYR A 35 3.58 -16.71 17.37
N GLY A 36 2.35 -16.43 16.98
CA GLY A 36 1.80 -15.09 16.94
C GLY A 36 0.60 -15.03 16.01
N HIS A 37 0.17 -13.82 15.69
CA HIS A 37 -0.94 -13.58 14.77
C HIS A 37 -0.54 -12.61 13.66
N TYR A 38 -1.00 -12.87 12.44
CA TYR A 38 -0.72 -11.99 11.31
C TYR A 38 -1.98 -11.23 10.92
N VAL A 39 -1.83 -9.91 10.80
CA VAL A 39 -2.90 -9.00 10.37
C VAL A 39 -2.35 -8.13 9.25
N ALA A 40 -3.17 -7.86 8.25
CA ALA A 40 -2.78 -6.99 7.14
C ALA A 40 -3.55 -5.67 7.20
N TYR A 41 -2.82 -4.56 7.07
CA TYR A 41 -3.41 -3.24 6.84
C TYR A 41 -3.23 -2.91 5.36
N VAL A 42 -4.32 -2.58 4.67
CA VAL A 42 -4.30 -2.27 3.23
C VAL A 42 -4.95 -0.92 3.00
N LYS A 43 -4.26 -0.06 2.25
CA LYS A 43 -4.76 1.25 1.84
C LYS A 43 -5.76 1.08 0.70
N GLN A 44 -6.97 1.62 0.88
CA GLN A 44 -8.04 1.63 -0.09
C GLN A 44 -7.88 2.79 -1.08
N GLU A 45 -8.64 2.77 -2.18
CA GLU A 45 -8.60 3.80 -3.22
C GLU A 45 -9.00 5.19 -2.73
N ASP A 46 -9.87 5.25 -1.71
CA ASP A 46 -10.30 6.49 -1.06
C ASP A 46 -9.28 7.05 -0.03
N GLY A 47 -8.14 6.37 0.13
CA GLY A 47 -7.08 6.74 1.06
C GLY A 47 -7.27 6.20 2.48
N THR A 48 -8.39 5.54 2.79
CA THR A 48 -8.61 4.91 4.10
C THR A 48 -7.81 3.62 4.24
N TRP A 49 -7.57 3.19 5.47
CA TRP A 49 -6.92 1.92 5.76
C TRP A 49 -7.94 0.92 6.32
N THR A 50 -7.84 -0.32 5.83
CA THR A 50 -8.66 -1.45 6.27
C THR A 50 -7.78 -2.50 6.92
N GLU A 51 -8.18 -2.94 8.11
CA GLU A 51 -7.57 -4.09 8.79
C GLU A 51 -8.23 -5.39 8.32
N PHE A 52 -7.40 -6.33 7.87
CA PHE A 52 -7.77 -7.69 7.52
C PHE A 52 -7.19 -8.65 8.57
N ASN A 53 -8.08 -9.13 9.44
CA ASN A 53 -7.76 -10.02 10.56
C ASN A 53 -8.52 -11.34 10.39
N ASP A 54 -7.92 -12.26 9.63
CA ASP A 54 -8.52 -13.52 9.18
C ASP A 54 -9.89 -13.32 8.50
N LYS A 55 -10.99 -13.63 9.20
CA LYS A 55 -12.37 -13.51 8.70
C LYS A 55 -13.04 -12.21 9.13
N ILE A 56 -12.37 -11.42 9.96
CA ILE A 56 -12.85 -10.15 10.48
C ILE A 56 -12.19 -9.04 9.65
N THR A 57 -13.03 -8.21 9.04
CA THR A 57 -12.58 -7.01 8.34
C THR A 57 -13.11 -5.81 9.08
N THR A 58 -12.22 -4.92 9.50
CA THR A 58 -12.61 -3.67 10.16
C THR A 58 -12.24 -2.52 9.24
N GLU A 59 -13.27 -1.85 8.71
CA GLU A 59 -13.09 -0.62 7.93
C GLU A 59 -12.81 0.54 8.88
N GLN A 60 -11.93 1.43 8.42
CA GLN A 60 -11.60 2.73 9.02
C GLN A 60 -10.60 2.68 10.18
N TRP A 61 -9.34 2.84 9.81
CA TRP A 61 -8.26 3.30 10.69
C TRP A 61 -7.70 4.64 10.18
N GLU A 62 -7.37 5.55 11.09
CA GLU A 62 -6.68 6.79 10.74
C GLU A 62 -5.23 6.49 10.32
N GLU A 63 -4.76 7.15 9.25
CA GLU A 63 -3.47 6.94 8.59
C GLU A 63 -2.26 6.93 9.55
N GLY A 64 -2.32 7.70 10.64
CA GLY A 64 -1.25 7.79 11.64
C GLY A 64 -0.89 6.45 12.28
N SER A 65 -1.86 5.56 12.44
CA SER A 65 -1.69 4.39 13.28
C SER A 65 -1.05 3.19 12.53
N VAL A 66 -1.05 3.19 11.19
CA VAL A 66 -0.34 2.18 10.35
C VAL A 66 1.18 2.47 10.29
N THR A 67 1.62 3.62 10.78
CA THR A 67 3.05 3.99 10.79
C THR A 67 3.72 3.82 12.15
N GLU A 68 2.96 3.40 13.17
CA GLU A 68 3.43 3.34 14.57
C GLU A 68 3.79 1.91 15.04
N PHE A 69 4.33 1.07 14.14
CA PHE A 69 4.85 -0.25 14.51
C PHE A 69 6.26 -0.16 15.11
N ASN A 70 6.33 0.25 16.38
CA ASN A 70 7.59 0.59 17.07
C ASN A 70 8.32 -0.61 17.71
N GLY A 71 8.11 -1.85 17.23
CA GLY A 71 8.89 -3.01 17.66
C GLY A 71 8.57 -3.55 19.06
N GLY A 72 7.33 -3.38 19.52
CA GLY A 72 6.77 -4.07 20.68
C GLY A 72 5.99 -5.32 20.24
N ASP A 73 4.81 -5.53 20.81
CA ASP A 73 3.93 -6.66 20.46
C ASP A 73 3.52 -6.67 18.98
N ASN A 74 3.60 -5.54 18.28
CA ASN A 74 3.26 -5.41 16.86
C ASN A 74 4.48 -4.96 16.06
N THR A 75 4.94 -5.81 15.15
CA THR A 75 6.09 -5.55 14.28
C THR A 75 5.65 -5.53 12.83
N ALA A 76 5.99 -4.46 12.11
CA ALA A 76 5.88 -4.43 10.65
C ALA A 76 6.81 -5.49 10.07
N TYR A 77 6.23 -6.55 9.51
CA TYR A 77 6.96 -7.71 9.01
C TYR A 77 7.24 -7.61 7.51
N VAL A 78 6.24 -7.16 6.73
CA VAL A 78 6.39 -6.88 5.30
C VAL A 78 5.72 -5.55 4.97
N CYS A 79 6.45 -4.65 4.32
CA CYS A 79 5.90 -3.41 3.78
C CYS A 79 5.80 -3.49 2.26
N MET A 80 4.62 -3.26 1.70
CA MET A 80 4.40 -3.23 0.26
C MET A 80 4.29 -1.81 -0.24
N TYR A 81 5.09 -1.49 -1.25
CA TYR A 81 5.18 -0.16 -1.84
C TYR A 81 4.79 -0.19 -3.32
N LYS A 82 4.05 0.82 -3.76
CA LYS A 82 3.71 1.06 -5.16
C LYS A 82 4.53 2.23 -5.70
N ALA A 83 5.16 2.06 -6.87
CA ALA A 83 5.91 3.12 -7.51
C ALA A 83 4.99 4.28 -7.92
N ARG A 84 5.41 5.51 -7.60
CA ARG A 84 4.77 6.73 -8.09
C ARG A 84 5.41 7.12 -9.41
N LEU A 85 4.60 7.09 -10.46
CA LEU A 85 5.00 7.48 -11.80
C LEU A 85 4.69 8.97 -12.01
N SER A 86 5.61 9.71 -12.62
CA SER A 86 5.40 11.11 -13.05
C SER A 86 4.82 11.18 -14.44
#